data_AF-A0A9W8BZ93-F1
#
_entry.id   AF-A0A9W8BZ93-F1
#
_cell.length_a   1.000
_cell.length_b   1.000
_cell.length_c   1.000
_cell.angle_alpha   90.00
_cell.angle_beta   90.00
_cell.angle_gamma   90.00
#
_symmetry.space_group_name_H-M   'P 1'
#
loop_
_entity.id
_entity.type
_entity.pdbx_description
1 polymer ?
#
loop_
_entity_poly.entity_id
_entity_poly.type
_entity_poly.pdbx_seq_one_letter_code
_entity_poly.pdbx_strand_id
1 'polypeptide(L)'
;MSRGIQRRNTQSRDATPHTPDSASIELSETPTNVQQTTKDSTSIDVMFREGSESLGQYPATRRFSRRATLRLFGIIIAVLTLGYFGLGMLRAPTDISTSLDARLLSQHCTLAHPGKPLIQYVLMVDAGSTGSRIHVYKFNYCREQPELEDEIFEQIKPGLSSFKNNSTGAAHSLDALMNAALRGVPPSLHACTPVAVKATAGLRMLGATQSDAILQAVEDRLRTKYPFQLIRDAPVEIMDGTREGVFAWVTVNYLLGTLGKQEHKTAATFDLGGGSTQLVFEPRFNHTELVQGEHRYDVQFGGQSYALYQHSYLGFGLMEARKAFKRLIANAAFEQGKFSVSHACFPPGFREEITDPKSATITGATKQTPRSCYAEVVKLFDKSAACAQAPCTFNGVYQPLLKETFGDNPFYIFSYFYDRTFPLHVRDEFSLDAVQNLMDRVCSFDWHAFSEDEQRELEEESHYCMDLSFQYALLVDGVGVDASRTVRSTRKINDAETGWCLGASLAILEEQAYCKK
;
A
#
# COMPACT_ATOMS: atom_id res chain seq x y z
N MET A 1 55.15 51.39 3.80
CA MET A 1 55.51 52.79 4.14
C MET A 1 54.68 53.72 3.27
N SER A 2 53.91 54.61 3.92
CA SER A 2 53.33 55.91 3.51
C SER A 2 52.83 56.10 2.06
N ARG A 3 51.51 56.31 1.86
CA ARG A 3 50.80 57.64 1.78
C ARG A 3 51.34 58.50 0.63
N GLY A 4 50.56 59.06 -0.29
CA GLY A 4 49.12 59.21 -0.49
C GLY A 4 48.92 60.27 -1.59
N ILE A 5 47.79 60.30 -2.31
CA ILE A 5 47.46 61.39 -3.23
C ILE A 5 45.97 61.76 -3.10
N GLN A 6 45.76 63.06 -2.97
CA GLN A 6 44.53 63.79 -2.64
C GLN A 6 43.42 63.65 -3.68
N ARG A 7 42.18 63.57 -3.17
CA ARG A 7 40.94 63.87 -3.91
C ARG A 7 40.73 65.39 -4.00
N ARG A 8 40.36 65.88 -5.19
CA ARG A 8 39.70 67.19 -5.38
C ARG A 8 38.19 66.98 -5.46
N ASN A 9 37.47 67.85 -4.75
CA ASN A 9 36.03 68.02 -4.76
C ASN A 9 35.70 69.19 -5.71
N THR A 10 34.68 69.05 -6.55
CA THR A 10 33.93 70.19 -7.13
C THR A 10 32.45 69.82 -7.24
N GLN A 11 31.62 70.76 -6.78
CA GLN A 11 30.18 70.70 -6.47
C GLN A 11 29.22 70.68 -7.68
N SER A 12 27.96 70.41 -7.31
CA SER A 12 26.67 70.98 -7.77
C SER A 12 25.81 69.99 -8.57
N ARG A 13 24.51 69.78 -8.31
CA ARG A 13 23.43 70.62 -7.72
C ARG A 13 22.30 69.72 -7.20
N ASP A 14 21.58 70.22 -6.20
CA ASP A 14 20.30 69.69 -5.71
C ASP A 14 19.20 69.67 -6.77
N ALA A 15 18.41 68.59 -6.78
CA ALA A 15 17.03 68.58 -7.24
C ALA A 15 16.24 67.53 -6.43
N THR A 16 15.17 68.00 -5.79
CA THR A 16 14.17 67.29 -4.99
C THR A 16 13.49 66.13 -5.74
N PRO A 17 13.13 65.02 -5.06
CA PRO A 17 12.44 63.90 -5.69
C PRO A 17 10.92 64.06 -5.67
N HIS A 18 10.30 63.97 -6.85
CA HIS A 18 8.87 63.70 -7.01
C HIS A 18 8.63 62.18 -6.96
N THR A 19 7.82 61.75 -6.01
CA THR A 19 7.17 60.44 -5.92
C THR A 19 6.11 60.28 -7.01
N PRO A 20 5.91 59.05 -7.51
CA PRO A 20 4.56 58.58 -7.77
C PRO A 20 4.27 57.22 -7.11
N ASP A 21 3.25 57.25 -6.26
CA ASP A 21 2.18 56.28 -6.07
C ASP A 21 2.52 54.79 -5.94
N SER A 22 2.73 54.40 -4.68
CA SER A 22 2.44 53.08 -4.15
C SER A 22 0.93 52.78 -4.23
N ALA A 23 0.54 51.91 -5.16
CA ALA A 23 -0.75 51.23 -5.11
C ALA A 23 -0.64 50.06 -4.11
N SER A 24 -0.95 50.37 -2.85
CA SER A 24 -1.17 49.39 -1.79
C SER A 24 -2.51 48.70 -2.03
N ILE A 25 -2.49 47.42 -2.40
CA ILE A 25 -3.70 46.58 -2.31
C ILE A 25 -3.75 46.07 -0.87
N GLU A 26 -4.60 46.71 -0.06
CA GLU A 26 -5.08 46.19 1.22
C GLU A 26 -5.85 44.89 0.95
N LEU A 27 -5.26 43.75 1.33
CA LEU A 27 -6.02 42.54 1.58
C LEU A 27 -6.60 42.67 2.99
N SER A 28 -7.88 43.06 3.07
CA SER A 28 -8.63 43.04 4.31
C SER A 28 -8.81 41.59 4.77
N GLU A 29 -8.09 41.21 5.82
CA GLU A 29 -8.43 40.06 6.63
C GLU A 29 -9.66 40.43 7.48
N THR A 30 -10.81 39.87 7.13
CA THR A 30 -11.87 39.59 8.10
C THR A 30 -12.04 38.09 8.18
N PRO A 31 -11.92 37.48 9.38
CA PRO A 31 -12.09 36.06 9.55
C PRO A 31 -13.57 35.72 9.45
N THR A 32 -14.00 35.16 8.33
CA THR A 32 -15.25 34.41 8.28
C THR A 32 -15.07 33.17 9.13
N ASN A 33 -15.66 33.27 10.32
CA ASN A 33 -15.86 32.25 11.33
C ASN A 33 -16.63 31.07 10.71
N VAL A 34 -15.92 30.15 10.07
CA VAL A 34 -16.43 28.81 9.78
C VAL A 34 -16.15 28.02 11.03
N GLN A 35 -17.21 27.77 11.81
CA GLN A 35 -17.22 26.74 12.83
C GLN A 35 -16.80 25.42 12.15
N GLN A 36 -15.51 25.11 12.23
CA GLN A 36 -15.04 23.74 12.15
C GLN A 36 -15.62 23.05 13.39
N THR A 37 -16.78 22.43 13.19
CA THR A 37 -17.16 21.31 14.03
C THR A 37 -16.01 20.32 13.97
N THR A 38 -15.26 20.25 15.07
CA THR A 38 -14.39 19.13 15.41
C THR A 38 -15.25 17.87 15.31
N LYS A 39 -15.23 17.24 14.15
CA LYS A 39 -15.65 15.85 14.03
C LYS A 39 -14.47 15.08 14.58
N ASP A 40 -14.63 14.66 15.83
CA ASP A 40 -13.72 13.82 16.56
C ASP A 40 -13.14 12.73 15.65
N SER A 41 -11.85 12.48 15.82
CA SER A 41 -11.12 11.32 15.31
C SER A 41 -11.57 10.02 15.98
N THR A 42 -12.86 9.86 16.26
CA THR A 42 -13.45 8.65 16.80
C THR A 42 -13.89 7.74 15.66
N SER A 43 -12.95 6.94 15.17
CA SER A 43 -13.21 5.61 14.59
C SER A 43 -11.90 4.84 14.59
N ILE A 44 -11.40 4.56 15.80
CA ILE A 44 -10.65 3.38 16.29
C ILE A 44 -10.43 3.72 17.76
N ASP A 45 -11.50 3.68 18.56
CA ASP A 45 -11.40 3.90 20.00
C ASP A 45 -12.50 3.12 20.72
N VAL A 46 -12.58 1.81 20.44
CA VAL A 46 -13.28 0.82 21.27
C VAL A 46 -12.57 -0.53 21.12
N MET A 47 -11.38 -0.66 21.71
CA MET A 47 -10.77 -1.97 21.95
C MET A 47 -11.11 -2.40 23.40
N PHE A 48 -12.13 -3.25 23.49
CA PHE A 48 -12.62 -4.07 24.62
C PHE A 48 -12.95 -3.41 25.98
N ARG A 49 -14.21 -3.60 26.39
CA ARG A 49 -14.64 -3.61 27.80
C ARG A 49 -15.14 -5.01 28.12
N GLU A 50 -14.41 -5.75 28.94
CA GLU A 50 -14.84 -7.06 29.45
C GLU A 50 -15.96 -6.90 30.49
N GLY A 51 -17.00 -7.73 30.36
CA GLY A 51 -18.02 -7.93 31.38
C GLY A 51 -18.18 -9.43 31.63
N SER A 52 -17.64 -9.89 32.75
CA SER A 52 -17.90 -11.21 33.30
C SER A 52 -19.28 -11.21 33.96
N GLU A 53 -20.11 -12.22 33.68
CA GLU A 53 -21.14 -12.66 34.62
C GLU A 53 -21.63 -14.07 34.32
N SER A 54 -21.97 -14.76 35.40
CA SER A 54 -22.04 -16.20 35.54
C SER A 54 -23.45 -16.75 35.62
N LEU A 55 -23.58 -18.04 35.25
CA LEU A 55 -24.50 -19.05 35.78
C LEU A 55 -26.02 -18.90 35.57
N GLY A 56 -26.61 -19.92 34.93
CA GLY A 56 -28.05 -20.22 34.97
C GLY A 56 -28.37 -21.56 34.30
N GLN A 57 -28.58 -22.60 35.10
CA GLN A 57 -28.84 -23.99 34.71
C GLN A 57 -30.33 -24.34 34.86
N TYR A 58 -30.74 -25.49 34.27
CA TYR A 58 -31.98 -26.30 34.45
C TYR A 58 -33.09 -26.18 33.37
N PRO A 59 -33.93 -27.23 33.15
CA PRO A 59 -33.57 -28.60 32.76
C PRO A 59 -34.44 -29.15 31.60
N ALA A 60 -34.04 -30.32 31.09
CA ALA A 60 -34.79 -31.15 30.17
C ALA A 60 -35.93 -31.93 30.85
N THR A 61 -37.06 -32.13 30.14
CA THR A 61 -38.08 -33.12 30.52
C THR A 61 -38.56 -33.98 29.34
N ARG A 62 -38.27 -35.28 29.48
CA ARG A 62 -39.11 -36.47 29.28
C ARG A 62 -39.63 -36.87 27.89
N ARG A 63 -39.00 -37.93 27.41
CA ARG A 63 -39.57 -39.06 26.64
C ARG A 63 -40.92 -39.55 27.21
N PHE A 64 -41.84 -39.87 26.31
CA PHE A 64 -42.90 -40.84 26.56
C PHE A 64 -42.71 -42.06 25.65
N SER A 65 -42.76 -43.24 26.28
CA SER A 65 -42.78 -44.57 25.68
C SER A 65 -44.20 -45.10 25.78
N ARG A 66 -44.66 -45.87 24.78
CA ARG A 66 -45.37 -47.14 25.02
C ARG A 66 -45.45 -48.00 23.76
N ARG A 67 -45.31 -49.29 24.00
CA ARG A 67 -45.18 -50.43 23.09
C ARG A 67 -46.54 -51.04 22.71
N ALA A 68 -46.48 -51.86 21.64
CA ALA A 68 -47.26 -53.08 21.38
C ALA A 68 -48.72 -52.87 20.87
N THR A 69 -49.29 -53.67 19.95
CA THR A 69 -49.05 -55.09 19.61
C THR A 69 -49.81 -55.52 18.33
N LEU A 70 -49.17 -56.41 17.54
CA LEU A 70 -49.66 -57.61 16.83
C LEU A 70 -50.84 -57.61 15.81
N ARG A 71 -50.44 -57.96 14.57
CA ARG A 71 -50.81 -59.13 13.73
C ARG A 71 -52.05 -59.16 12.80
N LEU A 72 -51.72 -59.67 11.60
CA LEU A 72 -52.48 -60.43 10.60
C LEU A 72 -53.45 -59.67 9.68
N PHE A 73 -53.09 -59.55 8.39
CA PHE A 73 -53.75 -60.29 7.30
C PHE A 73 -52.86 -60.23 6.06
N GLY A 74 -52.34 -61.40 5.66
CA GLY A 74 -51.62 -61.59 4.41
C GLY A 74 -52.56 -62.03 3.30
N ILE A 75 -51.99 -62.07 2.09
CA ILE A 75 -52.48 -62.73 0.87
C ILE A 75 -53.30 -61.83 -0.09
N ILE A 76 -52.82 -60.61 -0.43
CA ILE A 76 -53.05 -59.96 -1.76
C ILE A 76 -51.82 -59.08 -2.17
N ILE A 77 -50.58 -59.41 -1.77
CA ILE A 77 -49.36 -58.64 -2.13
C ILE A 77 -48.24 -59.58 -2.65
N ALA A 78 -48.63 -60.62 -3.39
CA ALA A 78 -47.67 -61.56 -4.01
C ALA A 78 -47.71 -61.56 -5.54
N VAL A 79 -48.66 -60.84 -6.16
CA VAL A 79 -48.79 -60.76 -7.63
C VAL A 79 -48.44 -59.37 -8.19
N LEU A 80 -48.40 -58.33 -7.35
CA LEU A 80 -47.89 -57.00 -7.75
C LEU A 80 -46.38 -56.81 -7.47
N THR A 81 -45.74 -57.74 -6.77
CA THR A 81 -44.30 -57.70 -6.45
C THR A 81 -43.42 -58.42 -7.48
N LEU A 82 -44.00 -59.23 -8.37
CA LEU A 82 -43.28 -59.93 -9.45
C LEU A 82 -43.31 -59.19 -10.80
N GLY A 83 -44.15 -58.15 -10.95
CA GLY A 83 -44.15 -57.27 -12.12
C GLY A 83 -43.25 -56.04 -12.00
N TYR A 84 -42.77 -55.71 -10.80
CA TYR A 84 -41.92 -54.53 -10.54
C TYR A 84 -40.42 -54.84 -10.50
N PHE A 85 -40.04 -56.13 -10.50
CA PHE A 85 -38.65 -56.59 -10.42
C PHE A 85 -37.99 -56.87 -11.79
N GLY A 86 -38.61 -56.45 -12.90
CA GLY A 86 -38.13 -56.68 -14.26
C GLY A 86 -37.65 -55.44 -15.04
N LEU A 87 -37.75 -54.23 -14.47
CA LEU A 87 -37.36 -52.99 -15.17
C LEU A 87 -36.69 -51.97 -14.23
N GLY A 88 -35.82 -52.45 -13.34
CA GLY A 88 -35.08 -51.64 -12.36
C GLY A 88 -33.55 -51.75 -12.44
N MET A 89 -32.99 -52.40 -13.47
CA MET A 89 -31.54 -52.38 -13.72
C MET A 89 -31.19 -51.24 -14.66
N LEU A 90 -30.96 -50.06 -14.07
CA LEU A 90 -30.01 -49.01 -14.49
C LEU A 90 -30.32 -47.73 -13.70
N ARG A 91 -30.03 -47.76 -12.39
CA ARG A 91 -29.61 -46.56 -11.68
C ARG A 91 -28.63 -47.04 -10.63
N ALA A 92 -27.35 -46.85 -10.93
CA ALA A 92 -26.33 -46.79 -9.89
C ALA A 92 -26.87 -45.90 -8.76
N PRO A 93 -26.55 -46.19 -7.48
CA PRO A 93 -26.80 -45.19 -6.46
C PRO A 93 -26.09 -43.93 -6.96
N THR A 94 -26.85 -42.88 -7.27
CA THR A 94 -26.27 -41.56 -7.40
C THR A 94 -25.71 -41.31 -6.02
N ASP A 95 -24.40 -41.49 -5.88
CA ASP A 95 -23.64 -40.90 -4.80
C ASP A 95 -24.02 -39.42 -4.82
N ILE A 96 -24.99 -39.03 -3.99
CA ILE A 96 -25.10 -37.66 -3.52
C ILE A 96 -23.97 -37.54 -2.48
N SER A 97 -22.74 -37.71 -2.94
CA SER A 97 -21.65 -36.90 -2.43
C SER A 97 -22.00 -35.51 -2.92
N THR A 98 -22.75 -34.75 -2.13
CA THR A 98 -22.56 -33.30 -2.14
C THR A 98 -21.08 -33.12 -1.85
N SER A 99 -20.27 -33.03 -2.90
CA SER A 99 -18.85 -32.79 -2.77
C SER A 99 -18.74 -31.51 -1.95
N LEU A 100 -18.34 -31.66 -0.69
CA LEU A 100 -18.22 -30.53 0.21
C LEU A 100 -17.25 -29.57 -0.47
N ASP A 101 -17.73 -28.35 -0.73
CA ASP A 101 -16.93 -27.35 -1.44
C ASP A 101 -15.63 -27.14 -0.66
N ALA A 102 -14.49 -27.55 -1.23
CA ALA A 102 -13.19 -27.53 -0.55
C ALA A 102 -12.80 -26.11 -0.10
N ARG A 103 -13.35 -25.09 -0.75
CA ARG A 103 -13.21 -23.67 -0.38
C ARG A 103 -13.89 -23.32 0.95
N LEU A 104 -14.76 -24.17 1.48
CA LEU A 104 -15.40 -24.04 2.79
C LEU A 104 -14.68 -24.83 3.89
N LEU A 105 -13.61 -25.55 3.56
CA LEU A 105 -12.81 -26.34 4.49
C LEU A 105 -11.50 -25.62 4.80
N SER A 106 -10.94 -25.88 5.99
CA SER A 106 -9.58 -25.48 6.33
C SER A 106 -8.60 -26.63 6.15
N GLN A 107 -7.39 -26.33 5.68
CA GLN A 107 -6.27 -27.28 5.66
C GLN A 107 -5.60 -27.44 7.04
N HIS A 108 -5.84 -26.50 7.97
CA HIS A 108 -5.15 -26.44 9.27
C HIS A 108 -5.95 -27.09 10.40
N CYS A 109 -7.28 -27.10 10.32
CA CYS A 109 -8.15 -27.72 11.31
C CYS A 109 -9.53 -28.10 10.75
N THR A 110 -10.26 -28.92 11.49
CA THR A 110 -11.64 -29.30 11.16
C THR A 110 -12.69 -28.59 12.02
N LEU A 111 -12.28 -28.04 13.17
CA LEU A 111 -13.14 -27.34 14.12
C LEU A 111 -12.65 -25.90 14.28
N ALA A 112 -13.58 -24.96 14.22
CA ALA A 112 -13.30 -23.55 14.48
C ALA A 112 -13.15 -23.28 15.97
N HIS A 113 -12.45 -22.20 16.31
CA HIS A 113 -12.47 -21.61 17.63
C HIS A 113 -13.92 -21.30 18.05
N PRO A 114 -14.31 -21.56 19.32
CA PRO A 114 -15.67 -21.30 19.79
C PRO A 114 -16.14 -19.88 19.46
N GLY A 115 -17.36 -19.77 18.92
CA GLY A 115 -17.96 -18.48 18.54
C GLY A 115 -17.49 -17.90 17.21
N LYS A 116 -16.54 -18.54 16.51
CA LYS A 116 -16.04 -18.12 15.19
C LYS A 116 -16.45 -19.13 14.11
N PRO A 117 -16.62 -18.69 12.84
CA PRO A 117 -16.79 -19.59 11.70
C PRO A 117 -15.47 -20.26 11.34
N LEU A 118 -15.51 -21.45 10.71
CA LEU A 118 -14.27 -22.12 10.29
C LEU A 118 -13.52 -21.32 9.22
N ILE A 119 -14.22 -20.80 8.21
CA ILE A 119 -13.66 -20.04 7.08
C ILE A 119 -14.34 -18.69 6.96
N GLN A 120 -13.55 -17.65 6.65
CA GLN A 120 -14.00 -16.34 6.18
C GLN A 120 -13.27 -15.90 4.93
N TYR A 121 -13.93 -15.04 4.14
CA TYR A 121 -13.32 -14.40 2.99
C TYR A 121 -13.36 -12.88 3.13
N VAL A 122 -12.35 -12.20 2.60
CA VAL A 122 -12.34 -10.74 2.42
C VAL A 122 -11.82 -10.42 1.03
N LEU A 123 -12.49 -9.48 0.35
CA LEU A 123 -12.06 -8.96 -0.94
C LEU A 123 -11.49 -7.56 -0.77
N MET A 124 -10.23 -7.38 -1.17
CA MET A 124 -9.59 -6.08 -1.18
C MET A 124 -9.13 -5.75 -2.59
N VAL A 125 -9.60 -4.61 -3.12
CA VAL A 125 -9.13 -4.08 -4.39
C VAL A 125 -8.18 -2.92 -4.12
N ASP A 126 -6.91 -3.11 -4.47
CA ASP A 126 -5.91 -2.03 -4.52
C ASP A 126 -5.98 -1.33 -5.88
N ALA A 127 -6.47 -0.09 -5.89
CA ALA A 127 -6.50 0.76 -7.07
C ALA A 127 -5.27 1.68 -7.11
N GLY A 128 -4.14 1.08 -7.49
CA GLY A 128 -2.86 1.76 -7.68
C GLY A 128 -2.83 2.70 -8.90
N SER A 129 -1.78 3.53 -8.97
CA SER A 129 -1.59 4.51 -10.05
C SER A 129 -1.30 3.88 -11.42
N THR A 130 -0.60 2.74 -11.45
CA THR A 130 -0.17 2.06 -12.68
C THR A 130 -1.03 0.86 -13.05
N GLY A 131 -1.84 0.35 -12.12
CA GLY A 131 -2.69 -0.81 -12.28
C GLY A 131 -3.59 -1.00 -11.06
N SER A 132 -4.60 -1.85 -11.20
CA SER A 132 -5.46 -2.27 -10.09
C SER A 132 -5.29 -3.76 -9.82
N ARG A 133 -5.38 -4.18 -8.57
CA ARG A 133 -5.31 -5.59 -8.16
C ARG A 133 -6.46 -5.97 -7.26
N ILE A 134 -6.83 -7.24 -7.26
CA ILE A 134 -7.72 -7.81 -6.26
C ILE A 134 -7.00 -8.90 -5.49
N HIS A 135 -7.23 -8.89 -4.18
CA HIS A 135 -6.86 -9.95 -3.27
C HIS A 135 -8.15 -10.57 -2.75
N VAL A 136 -8.31 -11.88 -2.97
CA VAL A 136 -9.37 -12.68 -2.37
C VAL A 136 -8.72 -13.51 -1.29
N TYR A 137 -8.77 -13.01 -0.06
CA TYR A 137 -8.18 -13.68 1.08
C TYR A 137 -9.16 -14.71 1.64
N LYS A 138 -8.66 -15.91 1.88
CA LYS A 138 -9.33 -16.96 2.65
C LYS A 138 -8.65 -17.05 4.01
N PHE A 139 -9.41 -16.86 5.07
CA PHE A 139 -8.93 -17.01 6.44
C PHE A 139 -9.61 -18.19 7.11
N ASN A 140 -8.90 -18.82 8.05
CA ASN A 140 -9.47 -19.76 9.00
C ASN A 140 -9.46 -19.18 10.42
N TYR A 141 -10.36 -19.71 11.25
CA TYR A 141 -10.33 -19.50 12.71
C TYR A 141 -10.08 -20.82 13.41
N CYS A 142 -8.98 -21.51 13.07
CA CYS A 142 -8.49 -22.62 13.88
C CYS A 142 -8.09 -22.16 15.29
N ARG A 143 -7.75 -20.87 15.42
CA ARG A 143 -7.47 -20.17 16.67
C ARG A 143 -8.39 -18.96 16.80
N GLU A 144 -8.23 -18.22 17.89
CA GLU A 144 -9.00 -17.02 18.17
C GLU A 144 -8.76 -15.92 17.12
N GLN A 145 -7.50 -15.70 16.74
CA GLN A 145 -7.12 -14.76 15.69
C GLN A 145 -7.23 -15.41 14.30
N PRO A 146 -7.62 -14.64 13.26
CA PRO A 146 -7.69 -15.16 11.91
C PRO A 146 -6.31 -15.54 11.37
N GLU A 147 -6.21 -16.73 10.80
CA GLU A 147 -5.02 -17.24 10.11
C GLU A 147 -5.26 -17.25 8.61
N LEU A 148 -4.38 -16.60 7.84
CA LEU A 148 -4.43 -16.60 6.39
C LEU A 148 -4.21 -18.03 5.89
N GLU A 149 -5.14 -18.53 5.09
CA GLU A 149 -5.09 -19.87 4.53
C GLU A 149 -4.75 -19.87 3.04
N ASP A 150 -5.29 -18.91 2.29
CA ASP A 150 -5.04 -18.80 0.85
C ASP A 150 -5.27 -17.37 0.35
N GLU A 151 -4.66 -17.03 -0.78
CA GLU A 151 -4.81 -15.76 -1.49
C GLU A 151 -4.96 -16.02 -2.99
N ILE A 152 -6.08 -15.58 -3.56
CA ILE A 152 -6.17 -15.41 -5.01
C ILE A 152 -5.84 -13.96 -5.33
N PHE A 153 -4.78 -13.78 -6.11
CA PHE A 153 -4.29 -12.49 -6.56
C PHE A 153 -4.44 -12.35 -8.08
N GLU A 154 -5.07 -11.27 -8.53
CA GLU A 154 -5.21 -10.92 -9.95
C GLU A 154 -4.94 -9.43 -10.14
N GLN A 155 -4.35 -9.06 -11.28
CA GLN A 155 -3.99 -7.68 -11.56
C GLN A 155 -4.31 -7.26 -13.01
N ILE A 156 -4.61 -5.98 -13.18
CA ILE A 156 -4.89 -5.37 -14.49
C ILE A 156 -4.13 -4.05 -14.64
N LYS A 157 -3.92 -3.66 -15.91
CA LYS A 157 -3.45 -2.33 -16.31
C LYS A 157 -4.37 -1.75 -17.38
N PRO A 158 -4.54 -0.42 -17.45
CA PRO A 158 -3.96 0.60 -16.57
C PRO A 158 -4.75 0.76 -15.25
N GLY A 159 -4.22 1.55 -14.31
CA GLY A 159 -4.90 1.88 -13.04
C GLY A 159 -6.03 2.92 -13.22
N LEU A 160 -6.86 3.08 -12.18
CA LEU A 160 -8.06 3.93 -12.22
C LEU A 160 -7.76 5.39 -12.61
N SER A 161 -6.60 5.92 -12.21
CA SER A 161 -6.20 7.30 -12.51
C SER A 161 -5.99 7.58 -14.01
N SER A 162 -5.94 6.54 -14.85
CA SER A 162 -5.83 6.68 -16.31
C SER A 162 -7.17 7.02 -16.98
N PHE A 163 -8.28 6.89 -16.25
CA PHE A 163 -9.65 7.12 -16.74
C PHE A 163 -10.20 8.48 -16.32
N LYS A 164 -9.34 9.52 -16.26
CA LYS A 164 -9.65 10.86 -15.70
C LYS A 164 -11.00 11.46 -16.15
N ASN A 165 -11.38 11.22 -17.40
CA ASN A 165 -12.60 11.75 -18.02
C ASN A 165 -13.61 10.65 -18.39
N ASN A 166 -13.48 9.44 -17.84
CA ASN A 166 -14.33 8.30 -18.15
C ASN A 166 -14.54 7.40 -16.90
N SER A 167 -15.30 7.90 -15.92
CA SER A 167 -15.56 7.20 -14.66
C SER A 167 -16.26 5.83 -14.86
N THR A 168 -17.19 5.73 -15.82
CA THR A 168 -17.82 4.44 -16.17
C THR A 168 -16.81 3.43 -16.70
N GLY A 169 -15.88 3.87 -17.56
CA GLY A 169 -14.78 3.04 -18.04
C GLY A 169 -13.85 2.58 -16.90
N ALA A 170 -13.58 3.47 -15.94
CA ALA A 170 -12.81 3.15 -14.73
C ALA A 170 -13.50 2.02 -13.94
N ALA A 171 -14.80 2.13 -13.69
CA ALA A 171 -15.57 1.11 -12.98
C ALA A 171 -15.63 -0.23 -13.74
N HIS A 172 -15.84 -0.19 -15.06
CA HIS A 172 -15.84 -1.39 -15.91
C HIS A 172 -14.49 -2.09 -15.95
N SER A 173 -13.38 -1.37 -15.81
CA SER A 173 -12.05 -1.98 -15.79
C SER A 173 -11.89 -3.02 -14.68
N LEU A 174 -12.56 -2.83 -13.53
CA LEU A 174 -12.50 -3.73 -12.38
C LEU A 174 -13.32 -5.01 -12.57
N ASP A 175 -14.13 -5.12 -13.63
CA ASP A 175 -15.02 -6.26 -13.85
C ASP A 175 -14.23 -7.59 -13.93
N ALA A 176 -13.05 -7.58 -14.55
CA ALA A 176 -12.19 -8.77 -14.67
C ALA A 176 -11.73 -9.27 -13.29
N LEU A 177 -11.37 -8.34 -12.41
CA LEU A 177 -10.94 -8.62 -11.03
C LEU A 177 -12.11 -9.18 -10.20
N MET A 178 -13.26 -8.52 -10.25
CA MET A 178 -14.45 -8.98 -9.52
C MET A 178 -14.98 -10.33 -10.01
N ASN A 179 -14.81 -10.64 -11.30
CA ASN A 179 -15.12 -11.96 -11.84
C ASN A 179 -14.17 -13.05 -11.30
N ALA A 180 -12.91 -12.72 -10.97
CA ALA A 180 -12.01 -13.64 -10.28
C ALA A 180 -12.51 -13.93 -8.86
N ALA A 181 -12.99 -12.90 -8.14
CA ALA A 181 -13.61 -13.09 -6.82
C ALA A 181 -14.86 -13.98 -6.86
N LEU A 182 -15.72 -13.84 -7.87
CA LEU A 182 -16.88 -14.73 -8.06
C LEU A 182 -16.48 -16.20 -8.22
N ARG A 183 -15.35 -16.47 -8.86
CA ARG A 183 -14.81 -17.83 -9.00
C ARG A 183 -14.12 -18.31 -7.72
N GLY A 184 -13.44 -17.41 -7.01
CA GLY A 184 -12.68 -17.72 -5.80
C GLY A 184 -13.57 -18.00 -4.58
N VAL A 185 -14.63 -17.22 -4.39
CA VAL A 185 -15.51 -17.33 -3.21
C VAL A 185 -16.65 -18.32 -3.48
N PRO A 186 -17.00 -19.22 -2.54
CA PRO A 186 -18.19 -20.06 -2.64
C PRO A 186 -19.49 -19.26 -2.75
N PRO A 187 -20.46 -19.65 -3.61
CA PRO A 187 -21.73 -18.94 -3.74
C PRO A 187 -22.49 -18.74 -2.42
N SER A 188 -22.35 -19.65 -1.47
CA SER A 188 -22.99 -19.56 -0.15
C SER A 188 -22.40 -18.47 0.75
N LEU A 189 -21.23 -17.93 0.44
CA LEU A 189 -20.58 -16.85 1.20
C LEU A 189 -20.63 -15.49 0.49
N HIS A 190 -21.01 -15.44 -0.80
CA HIS A 190 -21.01 -14.19 -1.59
C HIS A 190 -21.70 -13.03 -0.86
N ALA A 191 -22.93 -13.25 -0.37
CA ALA A 191 -23.76 -12.20 0.23
C ALA A 191 -23.22 -11.60 1.54
N CYS A 192 -22.24 -12.23 2.18
CA CYS A 192 -21.67 -11.79 3.46
C CYS A 192 -20.13 -11.63 3.40
N THR A 193 -19.50 -11.95 2.27
CA THR A 193 -18.09 -11.67 2.05
C THR A 193 -17.91 -10.16 1.83
N PRO A 194 -17.18 -9.46 2.72
CA PRO A 194 -16.91 -8.04 2.56
C PRO A 194 -16.03 -7.76 1.34
N VAL A 195 -16.34 -6.67 0.64
CA VAL A 195 -15.49 -6.07 -0.38
C VAL A 195 -15.22 -4.61 -0.08
N ALA A 196 -13.96 -4.22 -0.25
CA ALA A 196 -13.51 -2.83 -0.22
C ALA A 196 -12.62 -2.54 -1.43
N VAL A 197 -12.71 -1.30 -1.93
CA VAL A 197 -11.78 -0.75 -2.92
C VAL A 197 -11.08 0.44 -2.28
N LYS A 198 -9.76 0.42 -2.28
CA LYS A 198 -8.98 1.57 -1.84
C LYS A 198 -8.08 2.03 -2.98
N ALA A 199 -8.23 3.29 -3.36
CA ALA A 199 -7.35 3.94 -4.30
C ALA A 199 -6.19 4.62 -3.56
N THR A 200 -5.01 4.66 -4.17
CA THR A 200 -3.82 5.26 -3.56
C THR A 200 -3.57 6.67 -4.12
N ALA A 201 -2.38 7.22 -3.85
CA ALA A 201 -1.99 8.59 -4.21
C ALA A 201 -2.27 8.97 -5.68
N GLY A 202 -2.20 8.04 -6.63
CA GLY A 202 -2.44 8.32 -8.05
C GLY A 202 -3.84 8.85 -8.35
N LEU A 203 -4.87 8.35 -7.67
CA LEU A 203 -6.23 8.84 -7.86
C LEU A 203 -6.42 10.21 -7.18
N ARG A 204 -5.80 10.44 -6.02
CA ARG A 204 -5.82 11.73 -5.30
C ARG A 204 -5.29 12.88 -6.16
N MET A 205 -4.28 12.61 -6.99
CA MET A 205 -3.65 13.59 -7.87
C MET A 205 -4.52 14.06 -9.04
N LEU A 206 -5.68 13.44 -9.29
CA LEU A 206 -6.63 13.94 -10.30
C LEU A 206 -7.41 15.18 -9.84
N GLY A 207 -7.44 15.44 -8.53
CA GLY A 207 -8.29 16.45 -7.93
C GLY A 207 -9.69 15.91 -7.58
N ALA A 208 -10.27 16.48 -6.53
CA ALA A 208 -11.45 15.95 -5.84
C ALA A 208 -12.59 15.57 -6.80
N THR A 209 -12.99 16.47 -7.72
CA THR A 209 -14.12 16.21 -8.63
C THR A 209 -13.93 14.97 -9.51
N GLN A 210 -12.73 14.76 -10.06
CA GLN A 210 -12.46 13.61 -10.92
C GLN A 210 -12.32 12.33 -10.11
N SER A 211 -11.64 12.41 -8.96
CA SER A 211 -11.48 11.30 -8.04
C SER A 211 -12.85 10.79 -7.56
N ASP A 212 -13.70 11.69 -7.07
CA ASP A 212 -15.03 11.38 -6.52
C ASP A 212 -15.95 10.77 -7.57
N ALA A 213 -15.93 11.29 -8.80
CA ALA A 213 -16.71 10.73 -9.90
C ALA A 213 -16.31 9.28 -10.23
N ILE A 214 -15.01 8.95 -10.15
CA ILE A 214 -14.51 7.58 -10.34
C ILE A 214 -14.90 6.68 -9.17
N LEU A 215 -14.71 7.13 -7.93
CA LEU A 215 -15.07 6.36 -6.73
C LEU A 215 -16.56 6.03 -6.71
N GLN A 216 -17.43 7.01 -6.99
CA GLN A 216 -18.87 6.80 -7.07
C GLN A 216 -19.25 5.78 -8.14
N ALA A 217 -18.68 5.89 -9.34
CA ALA A 217 -18.97 4.94 -10.42
C ALA A 217 -18.53 3.50 -10.08
N VAL A 218 -17.41 3.35 -9.37
CA VAL A 218 -16.93 2.06 -8.87
C VAL A 218 -17.88 1.50 -7.81
N GLU A 219 -18.30 2.32 -6.85
CA GLU A 219 -19.23 1.89 -5.80
C GLU A 219 -20.57 1.47 -6.39
N ASP A 220 -21.15 2.26 -7.29
CA ASP A 220 -22.41 1.96 -7.97
C ASP A 220 -22.31 0.65 -8.75
N ARG A 221 -21.18 0.40 -9.43
CA ARG A 221 -20.93 -0.84 -10.16
C ARG A 221 -20.88 -2.04 -9.23
N LEU A 222 -20.21 -1.92 -8.07
CA LEU A 222 -20.14 -2.99 -7.07
C LEU A 222 -21.52 -3.31 -6.51
N ARG A 223 -22.30 -2.28 -6.15
CA ARG A 223 -23.66 -2.43 -5.61
C ARG A 223 -24.63 -3.10 -6.58
N THR A 224 -24.52 -2.77 -7.87
CA THR A 224 -25.53 -3.17 -8.87
C THR A 224 -25.20 -4.48 -9.59
N LYS A 225 -23.92 -4.85 -9.71
CA LYS A 225 -23.50 -5.99 -10.52
C LYS A 225 -23.02 -7.19 -9.71
N TYR A 226 -22.45 -6.99 -8.53
CA TYR A 226 -21.79 -8.04 -7.78
C TYR A 226 -22.53 -8.38 -6.48
N PRO A 227 -22.57 -9.67 -6.08
CA PRO A 227 -23.33 -10.13 -4.91
C PRO A 227 -22.59 -9.95 -3.58
N PHE A 228 -21.43 -9.27 -3.58
CA PHE A 228 -20.59 -9.11 -2.39
C PHE A 228 -21.07 -7.97 -1.50
N GLN A 229 -20.85 -8.11 -0.20
CA GLN A 229 -21.23 -7.10 0.77
C GLN A 229 -20.20 -5.97 0.75
N LEU A 230 -20.60 -4.74 0.43
CA LEU A 230 -19.72 -3.60 0.67
C LEU A 230 -19.51 -3.40 2.17
N ILE A 231 -18.28 -3.09 2.57
CA ILE A 231 -18.01 -2.72 3.96
C ILE A 231 -18.85 -1.50 4.36
N ARG A 232 -19.16 -1.39 5.66
CA ARG A 232 -20.07 -0.35 6.15
C ARG A 232 -19.50 1.05 5.97
N ASP A 233 -18.25 1.22 6.35
CA ASP A 233 -17.58 2.52 6.38
C ASP A 233 -16.56 2.62 5.24
N ALA A 234 -16.73 3.64 4.41
CA ALA A 234 -15.86 3.96 3.28
C ALA A 234 -15.52 2.77 2.36
N PRO A 235 -16.53 2.12 1.74
CA PRO A 235 -16.31 0.92 0.93
C PRO A 235 -15.49 1.15 -0.33
N VAL A 236 -15.56 2.36 -0.89
CA VAL A 236 -14.75 2.80 -2.02
C VAL A 236 -14.19 4.17 -1.67
N GLU A 237 -12.90 4.25 -1.32
CA GLU A 237 -12.26 5.50 -0.90
C GLU A 237 -10.83 5.63 -1.39
N ILE A 238 -10.29 6.85 -1.32
CA ILE A 238 -8.84 7.05 -1.39
C ILE A 238 -8.27 6.80 -0.01
N MET A 239 -7.39 5.80 0.11
CA MET A 239 -6.73 5.50 1.37
C MET A 239 -5.73 6.60 1.72
N ASP A 240 -5.75 6.99 2.98
CA ASP A 240 -4.75 7.89 3.52
C ASP A 240 -3.36 7.24 3.59
N GLY A 241 -2.31 8.02 3.32
CA GLY A 241 -0.95 7.50 3.21
C GLY A 241 -0.43 6.92 4.52
N THR A 242 -0.87 7.45 5.67
CA THR A 242 -0.57 6.90 6.99
C THR A 242 -1.18 5.51 7.14
N ARG A 243 -2.46 5.34 6.79
CA ARG A 243 -3.13 4.03 6.85
C ARG A 243 -2.48 3.02 5.92
N GLU A 244 -2.10 3.43 4.71
CA GLU A 244 -1.37 2.61 3.75
C GLU A 244 -0.08 2.02 4.38
N GLY A 245 0.76 2.88 4.95
CA GLY A 245 1.99 2.44 5.60
C GLY A 245 1.74 1.52 6.80
N VAL A 246 0.81 1.88 7.68
CA VAL A 246 0.52 1.10 8.89
C VAL A 246 -0.04 -0.28 8.54
N PHE A 247 -0.96 -0.36 7.57
CA PHE A 247 -1.48 -1.66 7.13
C PHE A 247 -0.41 -2.52 6.45
N ALA A 248 0.53 -1.93 5.71
CA ALA A 248 1.66 -2.67 5.16
C ALA A 248 2.58 -3.22 6.27
N TRP A 249 2.80 -2.44 7.33
CA TRP A 249 3.51 -2.89 8.53
C TRP A 249 2.81 -4.06 9.22
N VAL A 250 1.48 -3.98 9.37
CA VAL A 250 0.66 -5.07 9.93
C VAL A 250 0.78 -6.32 9.05
N THR A 251 0.64 -6.20 7.72
CA THR A 251 0.81 -7.34 6.78
C THR A 251 2.15 -8.05 6.99
N VAL A 252 3.26 -7.31 6.96
CA VAL A 252 4.59 -7.91 7.06
C VAL A 252 4.77 -8.59 8.42
N ASN A 253 4.43 -7.92 9.51
CA ASN A 253 4.61 -8.49 10.85
C ASN A 253 3.63 -9.63 11.16
N TYR A 254 2.43 -9.60 10.57
CA TYR A 254 1.49 -10.72 10.61
C TYR A 254 2.08 -11.95 9.91
N LEU A 255 2.57 -11.79 8.68
CA LEU A 255 3.15 -12.89 7.89
C LEU A 255 4.45 -13.44 8.50
N LEU A 256 5.22 -12.60 9.20
CA LEU A 256 6.39 -13.03 9.98
C LEU A 256 6.01 -13.65 11.33
N GLY A 257 4.74 -13.59 11.73
CA GLY A 257 4.26 -14.09 13.01
C GLY A 257 4.87 -13.35 14.21
N THR A 258 5.22 -12.08 14.07
CA THR A 258 5.78 -11.24 15.14
C THR A 258 4.72 -10.51 15.95
N LEU A 259 3.53 -10.29 15.37
CA LEU A 259 2.41 -9.65 16.07
C LEU A 259 1.80 -10.55 17.16
N GLY A 260 1.27 -9.94 18.22
CA GLY A 260 0.63 -10.62 19.35
C GLY A 260 1.60 -11.32 20.31
N LYS A 261 2.91 -11.10 20.20
CA LYS A 261 3.94 -11.74 21.02
C LYS A 261 4.83 -10.71 21.73
N GLN A 262 5.14 -10.94 23.01
CA GLN A 262 5.87 -9.97 23.84
C GLN A 262 7.37 -9.83 23.49
N GLU A 263 8.01 -10.87 22.95
CA GLU A 263 9.48 -10.89 22.79
C GLU A 263 9.97 -10.79 21.34
N HIS A 264 9.10 -10.54 20.37
CA HIS A 264 9.51 -10.48 18.96
C HIS A 264 9.89 -9.06 18.53
N LYS A 265 11.03 -8.95 17.85
CA LYS A 265 11.42 -7.75 17.12
C LYS A 265 10.53 -7.63 15.88
N THR A 266 9.70 -6.61 15.83
CA THR A 266 8.92 -6.31 14.62
C THR A 266 9.83 -5.79 13.51
N ALA A 267 9.46 -6.08 12.28
CA ALA A 267 10.09 -5.56 11.09
C ALA A 267 9.66 -4.11 10.82
N ALA A 268 10.56 -3.32 10.24
CA ALA A 268 10.22 -2.07 9.57
C ALA A 268 9.74 -2.37 8.15
N THR A 269 8.88 -1.51 7.62
CA THR A 269 8.41 -1.57 6.24
C THR A 269 8.64 -0.25 5.53
N PHE A 270 9.23 -0.32 4.34
CA PHE A 270 9.41 0.82 3.47
C PHE A 270 8.85 0.51 2.08
N ASP A 271 7.65 1.03 1.82
CA ASP A 271 6.94 0.84 0.56
C ASP A 271 7.28 1.98 -0.41
N LEU A 272 7.78 1.66 -1.60
CA LEU A 272 7.97 2.63 -2.67
C LEU A 272 6.89 2.44 -3.74
N GLY A 273 5.80 3.20 -3.59
CA GLY A 273 4.74 3.29 -4.57
C GLY A 273 5.06 4.22 -5.74
N GLY A 274 4.10 4.42 -6.63
CA GLY A 274 4.25 5.33 -7.77
C GLY A 274 4.11 6.81 -7.39
N GLY A 275 3.15 7.12 -6.49
CA GLY A 275 2.81 8.49 -6.09
C GLY A 275 3.42 8.96 -4.76
N SER A 276 3.70 8.03 -3.87
CA SER A 276 4.23 8.28 -2.53
C SER A 276 5.12 7.12 -2.10
N THR A 277 5.80 7.30 -0.98
CA THR A 277 6.54 6.23 -0.30
C THR A 277 6.27 6.29 1.20
N GLN A 278 6.19 5.15 1.85
CA GLN A 278 5.74 5.03 3.24
C GLN A 278 6.78 4.29 4.07
N LEU A 279 7.25 4.91 5.16
CA LEU A 279 8.15 4.29 6.13
C LEU A 279 7.41 4.11 7.45
N VAL A 280 7.37 2.87 7.96
CA VAL A 280 6.75 2.53 9.25
C VAL A 280 7.65 1.58 10.02
N PHE A 281 7.87 1.87 11.31
CA PHE A 281 8.62 1.01 12.22
C PHE A 281 8.20 1.24 13.68
N GLU A 282 8.47 0.25 14.53
CA GLU A 282 8.31 0.37 15.98
C GLU A 282 9.65 0.80 16.59
N PRO A 283 9.85 2.09 16.93
CA PRO A 283 11.06 2.54 17.60
C PRO A 283 11.14 2.03 19.04
N ARG A 284 12.34 1.64 19.47
CA ARG A 284 12.68 1.33 20.86
C ARG A 284 13.59 2.40 21.40
N PHE A 285 13.18 3.03 22.50
CA PHE A 285 13.92 4.09 23.15
C PHE A 285 14.44 3.62 24.51
N ASN A 286 15.62 4.09 24.92
CA ASN A 286 16.18 3.76 26.23
C ASN A 286 15.65 4.68 27.35
N HIS A 287 15.47 5.97 27.06
CA HIS A 287 15.19 7.00 28.06
C HIS A 287 14.11 8.02 27.64
N THR A 288 13.62 7.91 26.41
CA THR A 288 12.62 8.81 25.82
C THR A 288 11.45 8.01 25.29
N GLU A 289 10.43 8.69 24.78
CA GLU A 289 9.30 8.05 24.12
C GLU A 289 9.10 8.65 22.72
N LEU A 290 8.34 7.94 21.88
CA LEU A 290 7.93 8.47 20.60
C LEU A 290 7.07 9.72 20.80
N VAL A 291 7.43 10.79 20.09
CA VAL A 291 6.72 12.07 20.16
C VAL A 291 5.26 11.87 19.74
N GLN A 292 4.35 12.44 20.52
CA GLN A 292 2.92 12.44 20.22
C GLN A 292 2.61 13.34 19.02
N GLY A 293 1.62 12.97 18.22
CA GLY A 293 1.16 13.76 17.08
C GLY A 293 1.08 12.94 15.80
N GLU A 294 1.17 13.63 14.66
CA GLU A 294 0.89 13.06 13.34
C GLU A 294 1.72 11.81 13.01
N HIS A 295 2.97 11.75 13.45
CA HIS A 295 3.88 10.65 13.10
C HIS A 295 3.79 9.43 14.01
N ARG A 296 3.00 9.49 15.09
CA ARG A 296 2.76 8.35 15.97
C ARG A 296 1.44 7.68 15.61
N TYR A 297 1.45 6.37 15.50
CA TYR A 297 0.25 5.56 15.32
C TYR A 297 0.28 4.36 16.26
N ASP A 298 -0.71 4.27 17.15
CA ASP A 298 -0.83 3.16 18.08
C ASP A 298 -1.71 2.06 17.46
N VAL A 299 -1.14 0.86 17.31
CA VAL A 299 -1.83 -0.34 16.79
C VAL A 299 -2.02 -1.32 17.94
N GLN A 300 -3.17 -1.98 18.04
CA GLN A 300 -3.31 -3.15 18.89
C GLN A 300 -3.57 -4.39 18.04
N PHE A 301 -2.91 -5.49 18.38
CA PHE A 301 -3.11 -6.78 17.73
C PHE A 301 -2.82 -7.91 18.71
N GLY A 302 -3.73 -8.89 18.82
CA GLY A 302 -3.54 -10.04 19.70
C GLY A 302 -3.30 -9.66 21.18
N GLY A 303 -3.97 -8.61 21.66
CA GLY A 303 -3.82 -8.11 23.03
C GLY A 303 -2.51 -7.36 23.32
N GLN A 304 -1.67 -7.13 22.32
CA GLN A 304 -0.46 -6.30 22.43
C GLN A 304 -0.66 -4.94 21.76
N SER A 305 -0.05 -3.89 22.33
CA SER A 305 -0.05 -2.54 21.77
C SER A 305 1.33 -2.19 21.21
N TYR A 306 1.34 -1.56 20.04
CA TYR A 306 2.54 -1.18 19.29
C TYR A 306 2.48 0.32 19.00
N ALA A 307 3.47 1.07 19.48
CA ALA A 307 3.61 2.49 19.16
C ALA A 307 4.50 2.65 17.93
N LEU A 308 3.90 2.91 16.78
CA LEU A 308 4.61 2.98 15.51
C LEU A 308 4.97 4.42 15.18
N TYR A 309 6.21 4.63 14.72
CA TYR A 309 6.50 5.77 13.86
C TYR A 309 5.96 5.45 12.46
N GLN A 310 5.26 6.41 11.86
CA GLN A 310 4.78 6.32 10.50
C GLN A 310 4.96 7.65 9.77
N HIS A 311 5.28 7.59 8.49
CA HIS A 311 5.11 8.73 7.60
C HIS A 311 4.94 8.32 6.14
N SER A 312 4.14 9.09 5.41
CA SER A 312 3.96 8.97 3.95
C SER A 312 4.49 10.23 3.25
N TYR A 313 5.55 10.05 2.47
CA TYR A 313 6.14 11.12 1.68
C TYR A 313 5.42 11.22 0.32
N LEU A 314 4.35 12.02 0.28
CA LEU A 314 3.60 12.29 -0.95
C LEU A 314 4.49 13.01 -1.98
N GLY A 315 4.45 12.58 -3.24
CA GLY A 315 5.32 13.11 -4.30
C GLY A 315 6.71 12.46 -4.38
N PHE A 316 7.05 11.58 -3.42
CA PHE A 316 8.31 10.84 -3.39
C PHE A 316 8.12 9.34 -3.73
N GLY A 317 7.00 8.99 -4.38
CA GLY A 317 6.91 7.72 -5.11
C GLY A 317 7.75 7.76 -6.39
N LEU A 318 8.13 6.60 -6.94
CA LEU A 318 9.12 6.54 -8.02
C LEU A 318 8.70 7.35 -9.26
N MET A 319 7.43 7.30 -9.65
CA MET A 319 6.93 8.01 -10.83
C MET A 319 6.86 9.52 -10.61
N GLU A 320 6.50 9.97 -9.40
CA GLU A 320 6.50 11.40 -9.06
C GLU A 320 7.92 11.94 -8.88
N ALA A 321 8.83 11.14 -8.33
CA ALA A 321 10.26 11.48 -8.26
C ALA A 321 10.84 11.68 -9.67
N ARG A 322 10.52 10.81 -10.64
CA ARG A 322 10.83 11.00 -12.07
C ARG A 322 10.37 12.35 -12.59
N LYS A 323 9.10 12.71 -12.34
CA LYS A 323 8.53 13.99 -12.78
C LYS A 323 9.22 15.18 -12.11
N ALA A 324 9.37 15.13 -10.78
CA ALA A 324 10.01 16.19 -10.01
C ALA A 324 11.45 16.45 -10.47
N PHE A 325 12.21 15.38 -10.70
CA PHE A 325 13.58 15.48 -11.17
C PHE A 325 13.69 16.06 -12.57
N LYS A 326 12.85 15.62 -13.51
CA LYS A 326 12.79 16.18 -14.87
C LYS A 326 12.42 17.66 -14.85
N ARG A 327 11.51 18.07 -13.96
CA ARG A 327 11.17 19.49 -13.75
C ARG A 327 12.36 20.30 -13.20
N LEU A 328 13.14 19.74 -12.28
CA LEU A 328 14.37 20.39 -11.79
C LEU A 328 15.36 20.62 -12.94
N ILE A 329 15.59 19.60 -13.79
CA ILE A 329 16.46 19.71 -14.97
C ILE A 329 15.95 20.79 -15.93
N ALA A 330 14.65 20.78 -16.25
CA ALA A 330 14.05 21.73 -17.18
C ALA A 330 14.11 23.18 -16.67
N ASN A 331 13.91 23.39 -15.36
CA ASN A 331 14.02 24.71 -14.74
C ASN A 331 15.46 25.24 -14.78
N ALA A 332 16.44 24.42 -14.41
CA ALA A 332 17.85 24.79 -14.48
C ALA A 332 18.30 25.07 -15.93
N ALA A 333 17.79 24.31 -16.91
CA ALA A 333 18.00 24.56 -18.33
C ALA A 333 17.52 25.96 -18.74
N PHE A 334 16.27 26.27 -18.36
CA PHE A 334 15.64 27.53 -18.69
C PHE A 334 16.36 28.73 -18.08
N GLU A 335 16.77 28.64 -16.81
CA GLU A 335 17.55 29.68 -16.13
C GLU A 335 18.88 29.96 -16.82
N GLN A 336 19.46 28.95 -17.47
CA GLN A 336 20.67 29.05 -18.28
C GLN A 336 20.39 29.43 -19.75
N GLY A 337 19.14 29.69 -20.13
CA GLY A 337 18.75 29.98 -21.51
C GLY A 337 18.92 28.80 -22.47
N LYS A 338 18.89 27.56 -21.96
CA LYS A 338 19.06 26.33 -22.74
C LYS A 338 17.71 25.68 -23.04
N PHE A 339 17.53 25.23 -24.28
CA PHE A 339 16.37 24.45 -24.72
C PHE A 339 16.64 22.94 -24.78
N SER A 340 17.91 22.55 -24.64
CA SER A 340 18.35 21.15 -24.63
C SER A 340 19.43 20.97 -23.57
N VAL A 341 19.30 19.92 -22.75
CA VAL A 341 20.23 19.58 -21.68
C VAL A 341 20.60 18.11 -21.75
N SER A 342 21.90 17.85 -21.87
CA SER A 342 22.47 16.52 -21.70
C SER A 342 22.65 16.24 -20.21
N HIS A 343 22.14 15.11 -19.73
CA HIS A 343 22.05 14.82 -18.29
C HIS A 343 22.55 13.42 -17.95
N ALA A 344 23.27 13.30 -16.82
CA ALA A 344 23.98 12.09 -16.44
C ALA A 344 23.09 10.93 -15.94
N CYS A 345 21.80 11.17 -15.74
CA CYS A 345 20.87 10.13 -15.28
C CYS A 345 20.25 9.30 -16.40
N PHE A 346 20.52 9.65 -17.66
CA PHE A 346 19.88 9.00 -18.80
C PHE A 346 20.92 8.45 -19.78
N PRO A 347 20.67 7.26 -20.37
CA PRO A 347 21.65 6.57 -21.21
C PRO A 347 21.89 7.32 -22.53
N PRO A 348 23.06 7.14 -23.17
CA PRO A 348 23.31 7.63 -24.52
C PRO A 348 22.17 7.25 -25.48
N GLY A 349 21.74 8.21 -26.31
CA GLY A 349 20.60 8.02 -27.22
C GLY A 349 19.23 8.33 -26.61
N PHE A 350 19.12 8.46 -25.28
CA PHE A 350 17.90 8.97 -24.64
C PHE A 350 17.56 10.37 -25.14
N ARG A 351 16.28 10.59 -25.44
CA ARG A 351 15.72 11.90 -25.79
C ARG A 351 14.26 11.96 -25.32
N GLU A 352 13.96 12.94 -24.49
CA GLU A 352 12.59 13.21 -24.03
C GLU A 352 12.32 14.71 -24.04
N GLU A 353 11.13 15.10 -24.52
CA GLU A 353 10.67 16.48 -24.49
C GLU A 353 9.76 16.68 -23.28
N ILE A 354 10.15 17.61 -22.40
CA ILE A 354 9.35 18.01 -21.24
C ILE A 354 8.63 19.30 -21.60
N THR A 355 7.32 19.34 -21.42
CA THR A 355 6.47 20.48 -21.79
C THR A 355 5.89 21.25 -20.59
N ASP A 356 6.00 20.71 -19.37
CA ASP A 356 5.48 21.29 -18.13
C ASP A 356 6.54 21.24 -17.01
N PRO A 357 6.92 22.37 -16.37
CA PRO A 357 6.36 23.73 -16.53
C PRO A 357 6.93 24.53 -17.69
N LYS A 358 8.05 24.09 -18.29
CA LYS A 358 8.76 24.80 -19.37
C LYS A 358 9.30 23.81 -20.39
N SER A 359 9.30 24.20 -21.65
CA SER A 359 9.75 23.35 -22.76
C SER A 359 11.27 23.16 -22.74
N ALA A 360 11.74 21.94 -22.48
CA ALA A 360 13.14 21.55 -22.58
C ALA A 360 13.26 20.12 -23.12
N THR A 361 14.28 19.88 -23.95
CA THR A 361 14.67 18.53 -24.36
C THR A 361 15.74 17.99 -23.41
N ILE A 362 15.49 16.86 -22.77
CA ILE A 362 16.49 16.14 -22.00
C ILE A 362 17.12 15.08 -22.90
N THR A 363 18.45 15.03 -22.95
CA THR A 363 19.20 13.99 -23.65
C THR A 363 20.16 13.26 -22.72
N GLY A 364 20.52 12.02 -23.06
CA GLY A 364 21.53 11.27 -22.30
C GLY A 364 22.93 11.85 -22.47
N ALA A 365 23.74 11.80 -21.42
CA ALA A 365 25.14 12.20 -21.48
C ALA A 365 26.04 11.07 -21.97
N THR A 366 27.06 11.43 -22.77
CA THR A 366 28.02 10.48 -23.35
C THR A 366 29.30 10.33 -22.52
N LYS A 367 29.51 11.20 -21.52
CA LYS A 367 30.63 11.15 -20.58
C LYS A 367 30.17 11.61 -19.21
N GLN A 368 30.31 10.73 -18.23
CA GLN A 368 29.91 10.97 -16.84
C GLN A 368 30.61 9.99 -15.92
N THR A 369 30.66 10.33 -14.63
CA THR A 369 30.95 9.33 -13.60
C THR A 369 29.64 8.66 -13.16
N PRO A 370 29.67 7.41 -12.70
CA PRO A 370 28.46 6.73 -12.22
C PRO A 370 27.68 7.52 -11.14
N ARG A 371 28.39 8.28 -10.30
CA ARG A 371 27.79 9.08 -9.22
C ARG A 371 27.33 10.47 -9.62
N SER A 372 27.52 10.87 -10.87
CA SER A 372 27.05 12.17 -11.37
C SER A 372 25.52 12.25 -11.31
N CYS A 373 24.80 11.16 -11.61
CA CYS A 373 23.34 11.11 -11.46
C CYS A 373 22.91 11.24 -9.99
N TYR A 374 23.49 10.42 -9.12
CA TYR A 374 23.22 10.43 -7.69
C TYR A 374 23.39 11.83 -7.06
N ALA A 375 24.47 12.55 -7.39
CA ALA A 375 24.71 13.91 -6.89
C ALA A 375 23.61 14.92 -7.29
N GLU A 376 22.96 14.73 -8.43
CA GLU A 376 21.83 15.55 -8.86
C GLU A 376 20.53 15.10 -8.18
N VAL A 377 20.31 13.79 -8.04
CA VAL A 377 19.10 13.22 -7.44
C VAL A 377 18.97 13.57 -5.95
N VAL A 378 20.08 13.65 -5.21
CA VAL A 378 20.08 14.04 -3.79
C VAL A 378 19.45 15.44 -3.57
N LYS A 379 19.47 16.32 -4.60
CA LYS A 379 18.87 17.65 -4.52
C LYS A 379 17.33 17.64 -4.44
N LEU A 380 16.68 16.50 -4.67
CA LEU A 380 15.24 16.34 -4.46
C LEU A 380 14.84 16.41 -2.98
N PHE A 381 15.80 16.17 -2.07
CA PHE A 381 15.53 16.11 -0.63
C PHE A 381 15.92 17.43 0.02
N ASP A 382 14.94 18.28 0.36
CA ASP A 382 15.22 19.55 1.03
C ASP A 382 15.62 19.33 2.49
N LYS A 383 16.93 19.37 2.75
CA LYS A 383 17.51 19.28 4.09
C LYS A 383 17.56 20.62 4.83
N SER A 384 17.17 21.72 4.18
CA SER A 384 17.19 23.06 4.75
C SER A 384 15.84 23.49 5.36
N ALA A 385 14.78 22.73 5.07
CA ALA A 385 13.46 22.94 5.65
C ALA A 385 13.50 22.99 7.19
N ALA A 386 12.69 23.89 7.77
CA ALA A 386 12.63 24.08 9.21
C ALA A 386 12.19 22.78 9.92
N CYS A 387 12.96 22.36 10.91
CA CYS A 387 12.65 21.19 11.72
C CYS A 387 11.93 21.62 13.00
N ALA A 388 10.59 21.56 12.98
CA ALA A 388 9.77 21.96 14.13
C ALA A 388 9.95 21.02 15.33
N GLN A 389 10.17 19.73 15.06
CA GLN A 389 10.38 18.70 16.05
C GLN A 389 11.58 17.85 15.65
N ALA A 390 12.71 18.01 16.35
CA ALA A 390 13.92 17.24 16.08
C ALA A 390 13.81 15.80 16.62
N PRO A 391 14.49 14.82 15.98
CA PRO A 391 15.24 14.93 14.73
C PRO A 391 14.34 14.91 13.49
N CYS A 392 14.79 15.48 12.37
CA CYS A 392 14.06 15.46 11.10
C CYS A 392 14.84 14.80 9.96
N THR A 393 14.13 14.30 8.95
CA THR A 393 14.68 13.79 7.69
C THR A 393 14.85 14.91 6.66
N PHE A 394 14.06 14.91 5.59
CA PHE A 394 13.98 15.98 4.60
C PHE A 394 12.59 16.62 4.66
N ASN A 395 12.45 17.82 4.11
CA ASN A 395 11.24 18.63 4.17
C ASN A 395 10.75 18.93 5.60
N GLY A 396 11.64 18.90 6.60
CA GLY A 396 11.30 19.21 8.00
C GLY A 396 10.46 18.14 8.70
N VAL A 397 10.38 16.92 8.13
CA VAL A 397 9.59 15.81 8.68
C VAL A 397 10.31 15.19 9.88
N TYR A 398 9.65 15.17 11.04
CA TYR A 398 10.19 14.49 12.24
C TYR A 398 10.36 13.00 11.97
N GLN A 399 11.47 12.42 12.43
CA GLN A 399 11.69 10.97 12.44
C GLN A 399 12.67 10.60 13.55
N PRO A 400 12.37 9.58 14.39
CA PRO A 400 13.36 8.98 15.28
C PRO A 400 14.58 8.47 14.50
N LEU A 401 15.78 8.65 15.06
CA LEU A 401 17.00 8.20 14.41
C LEU A 401 17.02 6.67 14.34
N LEU A 402 16.87 6.11 13.13
CA LEU A 402 16.85 4.65 12.91
C LEU A 402 18.04 3.95 13.57
N LYS A 403 19.25 4.51 13.46
CA LYS A 403 20.47 3.94 14.06
C LYS A 403 20.40 3.82 15.60
N GLU A 404 19.66 4.71 16.25
CA GLU A 404 19.54 4.75 17.72
C GLU A 404 18.31 4.00 18.21
N THR A 405 17.20 4.07 17.46
CA THR A 405 15.89 3.58 17.91
C THR A 405 15.43 2.31 17.19
N PHE A 406 16.13 1.89 16.16
CA PHE A 406 15.77 0.72 15.35
C PHE A 406 17.04 -0.04 14.92
N GLY A 407 17.58 -0.82 15.84
CA GLY A 407 18.85 -1.54 15.71
C GLY A 407 18.86 -2.62 14.61
N ASP A 408 19.13 -3.87 14.99
CA ASP A 408 19.25 -5.03 14.09
C ASP A 408 17.89 -5.67 13.71
N ASN A 409 16.77 -5.02 14.02
CA ASN A 409 15.44 -5.47 13.61
C ASN A 409 15.34 -5.64 12.07
N PRO A 410 14.55 -6.59 11.56
CA PRO A 410 14.39 -6.77 10.12
C PRO A 410 13.86 -5.50 9.43
N PHE A 411 14.33 -5.21 8.22
CA PHE A 411 13.91 -4.04 7.44
C PHE A 411 13.48 -4.50 6.05
N TYR A 412 12.18 -4.39 5.76
CA TYR A 412 11.59 -4.84 4.50
C TYR A 412 11.35 -3.66 3.57
N ILE A 413 11.83 -3.78 2.35
CA ILE A 413 11.57 -2.88 1.22
C ILE A 413 10.77 -3.65 0.17
N PHE A 414 9.79 -3.02 -0.48
CA PHE A 414 8.97 -3.71 -1.50
C PHE A 414 8.43 -2.73 -2.53
N SER A 415 7.53 -3.20 -3.40
CA SER A 415 7.01 -2.46 -4.55
C SER A 415 8.15 -2.07 -5.51
N TYR A 416 8.31 -0.78 -5.85
CA TYR A 416 9.32 -0.39 -6.83
C TYR A 416 10.77 -0.65 -6.39
N PHE A 417 11.04 -0.77 -5.08
CA PHE A 417 12.34 -1.26 -4.63
C PHE A 417 12.62 -2.65 -5.21
N TYR A 418 11.66 -3.58 -5.08
CA TYR A 418 11.75 -4.92 -5.63
C TYR A 418 11.77 -4.90 -7.17
N ASP A 419 10.89 -4.14 -7.80
CA ASP A 419 10.79 -4.09 -9.27
C ASP A 419 12.08 -3.56 -9.94
N ARG A 420 12.93 -2.80 -9.23
CA ARG A 420 14.22 -2.30 -9.76
C ARG A 420 15.43 -3.14 -9.37
N THR A 421 15.43 -3.82 -8.23
CA THR A 421 16.58 -4.63 -7.83
C THR A 421 16.49 -6.08 -8.33
N PHE A 422 15.28 -6.66 -8.33
CA PHE A 422 15.11 -8.09 -8.59
C PHE A 422 15.47 -8.53 -10.03
N PRO A 423 15.07 -7.82 -11.10
CA PRO A 423 15.48 -8.15 -12.45
C PRO A 423 16.99 -8.08 -12.66
N LEU A 424 17.68 -7.24 -11.89
CA LEU A 424 19.14 -7.03 -11.93
C LEU A 424 19.89 -7.83 -10.85
N HIS A 425 19.30 -8.96 -10.46
CA HIS A 425 19.88 -10.02 -9.62
C HIS A 425 20.29 -9.57 -8.20
N VAL A 426 19.77 -8.43 -7.72
CA VAL A 426 19.85 -8.02 -6.30
C VAL A 426 18.52 -8.35 -5.62
N ARG A 427 18.48 -9.51 -4.96
CA ARG A 427 17.23 -10.22 -4.56
C ARG A 427 17.22 -10.60 -3.08
N ASP A 428 16.01 -10.78 -2.56
CA ASP A 428 15.67 -11.39 -1.27
C ASP A 428 16.25 -10.69 -0.03
N GLU A 429 17.56 -10.76 0.19
CA GLU A 429 18.27 -10.15 1.31
C GLU A 429 19.65 -9.64 0.86
N PHE A 430 19.92 -8.35 1.04
CA PHE A 430 21.17 -7.71 0.62
C PHE A 430 21.49 -6.46 1.45
N SER A 431 22.75 -6.04 1.47
CA SER A 431 23.14 -4.75 2.07
C SER A 431 22.84 -3.59 1.13
N LEU A 432 22.65 -2.37 1.66
CA LEU A 432 22.47 -1.19 0.81
C LEU A 432 23.72 -0.88 -0.06
N ASP A 433 24.90 -1.32 0.34
CA ASP A 433 26.09 -1.30 -0.53
C ASP A 433 25.89 -2.07 -1.84
N ALA A 434 25.10 -3.16 -1.85
CA ALA A 434 24.77 -3.87 -3.07
C ALA A 434 23.91 -3.01 -4.02
N VAL A 435 23.00 -2.20 -3.48
CA VAL A 435 22.20 -1.25 -4.27
C VAL A 435 23.08 -0.13 -4.83
N GLN A 436 24.03 0.38 -4.03
CA GLN A 436 25.01 1.37 -4.51
C GLN A 436 25.87 0.80 -5.65
N ASN A 437 26.39 -0.42 -5.50
CA ASN A 437 27.19 -1.07 -6.53
C ASN A 437 26.37 -1.31 -7.81
N LEU A 438 25.11 -1.73 -7.67
CA LEU A 438 24.21 -1.89 -8.81
C LEU A 438 23.96 -0.55 -9.50
N MET A 439 23.65 0.51 -8.76
CA MET A 439 23.52 1.88 -9.27
C MET A 439 24.77 2.32 -10.02
N ASP A 440 25.96 2.13 -9.46
CA ASP A 440 27.23 2.52 -10.07
C ASP A 440 27.48 1.78 -11.39
N ARG A 441 27.14 0.48 -11.48
CA ARG A 441 27.20 -0.29 -12.74
C ARG A 441 26.19 0.21 -13.76
N VAL A 442 24.93 0.39 -13.37
CA VAL A 442 23.85 0.80 -14.28
C VAL A 442 24.09 2.21 -14.83
N CYS A 443 24.56 3.14 -13.99
CA CYS A 443 24.86 4.52 -14.38
C CYS A 443 26.16 4.67 -15.22
N SER A 444 26.90 3.58 -15.46
CA SER A 444 27.98 3.55 -16.45
C SER A 444 27.45 3.44 -17.89
N PHE A 445 26.20 2.98 -18.05
CA PHE A 445 25.56 2.69 -19.33
C PHE A 445 26.32 1.69 -20.23
N ASP A 446 27.21 0.88 -19.66
CA ASP A 446 27.86 -0.23 -20.34
C ASP A 446 27.03 -1.50 -20.22
N TRP A 447 26.01 -1.61 -21.06
CA TRP A 447 25.08 -2.76 -21.05
C TRP A 447 25.78 -4.10 -21.33
N HIS A 448 26.92 -4.11 -22.02
CA HIS A 448 27.69 -5.33 -22.27
C HIS A 448 28.28 -5.96 -21.00
N ALA A 449 28.33 -5.22 -19.90
CA ALA A 449 28.77 -5.73 -18.60
C ALA A 449 27.68 -6.52 -17.84
N PHE A 450 26.46 -6.59 -18.39
CA PHE A 450 25.30 -7.27 -17.79
C PHE A 450 24.96 -8.56 -18.55
N SER A 451 24.23 -9.48 -17.91
CA SER A 451 23.70 -10.68 -18.60
C SER A 451 22.64 -10.32 -19.64
N GLU A 452 22.29 -11.25 -20.53
CA GLU A 452 21.30 -10.99 -21.60
C GLU A 452 19.92 -10.61 -21.06
N ASP A 453 19.48 -11.21 -19.95
CA ASP A 453 18.20 -10.88 -19.32
C ASP A 453 18.22 -9.51 -18.62
N GLU A 454 19.33 -9.17 -17.97
CA GLU A 454 19.55 -7.83 -17.39
C GLU A 454 19.59 -6.75 -18.48
N GLN A 455 20.27 -7.01 -19.60
CA GLN A 455 20.34 -6.09 -20.74
C GLN A 455 18.95 -5.78 -21.29
N ARG A 456 18.12 -6.80 -21.52
CA ARG A 456 16.75 -6.60 -22.00
C ARG A 456 15.92 -5.73 -21.06
N GLU A 457 16.03 -5.94 -19.75
CA GLU A 457 15.34 -5.08 -18.77
C GLU A 457 15.82 -3.62 -18.85
N LEU A 458 17.15 -3.41 -18.92
CA LEU A 458 17.75 -2.07 -18.99
C LEU A 458 17.41 -1.32 -20.28
N GLU A 459 17.24 -2.05 -21.39
CA GLU A 459 16.82 -1.50 -22.68
C GLU A 459 15.34 -1.11 -22.70
N GLU A 460 14.47 -1.88 -22.03
CA GLU A 460 13.04 -1.60 -21.92
C GLU A 460 12.75 -0.38 -21.05
N GLU A 461 13.61 -0.06 -20.07
CA GLU A 461 13.45 1.07 -19.15
C GLU A 461 14.69 1.96 -19.07
N SER A 462 14.67 3.05 -19.84
CA SER A 462 15.77 4.03 -19.87
C SER A 462 16.01 4.83 -18.58
N HIS A 463 15.13 4.72 -17.56
CA HIS A 463 15.26 5.48 -16.30
C HIS A 463 16.01 4.75 -15.20
N TYR A 464 16.54 3.54 -15.43
CA TYR A 464 17.14 2.70 -14.39
C TYR A 464 18.23 3.39 -13.56
N CYS A 465 19.13 4.16 -14.19
CA CYS A 465 20.15 4.92 -13.47
C CYS A 465 19.54 5.97 -12.53
N MET A 466 18.52 6.71 -13.00
CA MET A 466 17.79 7.66 -12.18
C MET A 466 17.07 6.96 -11.01
N ASP A 467 16.37 5.87 -11.30
CA ASP A 467 15.56 5.14 -10.32
C ASP A 467 16.42 4.57 -9.19
N LEU A 468 17.52 3.90 -9.52
CA LEU A 468 18.42 3.34 -8.52
C LEU A 468 19.13 4.44 -7.72
N SER A 469 19.50 5.55 -8.36
CA SER A 469 20.02 6.73 -7.68
C SER A 469 19.01 7.29 -6.68
N PHE A 470 17.72 7.35 -7.06
CA PHE A 470 16.66 7.83 -6.19
C PHE A 470 16.37 6.87 -5.04
N GLN A 471 16.30 5.57 -5.30
CA GLN A 471 16.09 4.55 -4.27
C GLN A 471 17.21 4.58 -3.22
N TYR A 472 18.46 4.60 -3.66
CA TYR A 472 19.61 4.66 -2.77
C TYR A 472 19.64 5.97 -1.97
N ALA A 473 19.44 7.11 -2.64
CA ALA A 473 19.40 8.42 -1.99
C ALA A 473 18.23 8.54 -1.00
N LEU A 474 17.04 8.02 -1.32
CA LEU A 474 15.88 8.03 -0.42
C LEU A 474 16.16 7.24 0.86
N LEU A 475 16.77 6.06 0.73
CA LEU A 475 17.13 5.21 1.87
C LEU A 475 18.22 5.85 2.74
N VAL A 476 19.34 6.27 2.14
CA VAL A 476 20.51 6.73 2.88
C VAL A 476 20.40 8.20 3.25
N ASP A 477 20.31 9.09 2.25
CA ASP A 477 20.28 10.53 2.46
C ASP A 477 18.93 11.01 2.95
N GLY A 478 17.84 10.43 2.45
CA GLY A 478 16.47 10.79 2.76
C GLY A 478 16.14 10.45 4.20
N VAL A 479 15.99 9.15 4.49
CA VAL A 479 15.48 8.66 5.78
C VAL A 479 16.56 8.13 6.73
N GLY A 480 17.84 8.16 6.35
CA GLY A 480 18.95 7.87 7.27
C GLY A 480 19.17 6.38 7.57
N VAL A 481 18.90 5.49 6.60
CA VAL A 481 19.30 4.08 6.72
C VAL A 481 20.82 3.97 6.54
N ASP A 482 21.48 3.25 7.44
CA ASP A 482 22.92 3.00 7.35
C ASP A 482 23.27 2.21 6.08
N ALA A 483 24.29 2.64 5.32
CA ALA A 483 24.68 2.00 4.05
C ALA A 483 25.11 0.53 4.22
N SER A 484 25.61 0.14 5.39
CA SER A 484 25.95 -1.25 5.70
C SER A 484 24.75 -2.11 6.11
N ARG A 485 23.57 -1.51 6.28
CA ARG A 485 22.38 -2.22 6.75
C ARG A 485 21.92 -3.24 5.72
N THR A 486 21.64 -4.45 6.22
CA THR A 486 20.91 -5.47 5.47
C THR A 486 19.41 -5.14 5.39
N VAL A 487 18.87 -5.19 4.19
CA VAL A 487 17.45 -5.04 3.89
C VAL A 487 16.93 -6.30 3.20
N ARG A 488 15.63 -6.54 3.33
CA ARG A 488 14.94 -7.64 2.66
C ARG A 488 14.00 -7.10 1.61
N SER A 489 14.13 -7.56 0.38
CA SER A 489 13.29 -7.15 -0.74
C SER A 489 12.49 -8.34 -1.25
N THR A 490 11.16 -8.30 -1.11
CA THR A 490 10.31 -9.38 -1.58
C THR A 490 8.93 -8.91 -2.01
N ARG A 491 8.38 -9.57 -3.04
CA ARG A 491 6.97 -9.45 -3.43
C ARG A 491 6.06 -10.30 -2.54
N LYS A 492 6.56 -11.38 -1.94
CA LYS A 492 5.75 -12.31 -1.15
C LYS A 492 6.41 -12.76 0.16
N ILE A 493 5.62 -12.98 1.19
CA ILE A 493 6.03 -13.65 2.43
C ILE A 493 5.03 -14.77 2.69
N ASN A 494 5.51 -16.01 2.80
CA ASN A 494 4.66 -17.22 2.94
C ASN A 494 3.55 -17.28 1.88
N ASP A 495 3.94 -17.11 0.61
CA ASP A 495 3.09 -17.10 -0.58
C ASP A 495 2.02 -15.98 -0.69
N ALA A 496 1.92 -15.11 0.33
CA ALA A 496 1.04 -13.94 0.32
C ALA A 496 1.76 -12.67 -0.16
N GLU A 497 1.10 -11.86 -0.98
CA GLU A 497 1.63 -10.58 -1.48
C GLU A 497 1.97 -9.60 -0.34
N THR A 498 3.13 -8.95 -0.45
CA THR A 498 3.51 -7.83 0.41
C THR A 498 2.74 -6.58 0.01
N GLY A 499 2.47 -5.70 0.98
CA GLY A 499 1.67 -4.50 0.79
C GLY A 499 0.60 -4.36 1.86
N TRP A 500 -0.26 -3.36 1.73
CA TRP A 500 -1.21 -2.98 2.76
C TRP A 500 -2.51 -3.81 2.78
N CYS A 501 -2.83 -4.53 1.69
CA CYS A 501 -4.13 -5.17 1.51
C CYS A 501 -4.49 -6.20 2.58
N LEU A 502 -3.53 -7.04 3.01
CA LEU A 502 -3.77 -8.06 4.02
C LEU A 502 -4.04 -7.44 5.40
N GLY A 503 -3.21 -6.48 5.83
CA GLY A 503 -3.40 -5.74 7.08
C GLY A 503 -4.73 -5.01 7.14
N ALA A 504 -5.14 -4.37 6.03
CA ALA A 504 -6.47 -3.75 5.93
C ALA A 504 -7.61 -4.79 5.98
N SER A 505 -7.41 -5.97 5.40
CA SER A 505 -8.40 -7.06 5.42
C SER A 505 -8.56 -7.68 6.81
N LEU A 506 -7.47 -7.78 7.58
CA LEU A 506 -7.51 -8.20 8.98
C LEU A 506 -8.37 -7.24 9.83
N ALA A 507 -8.19 -5.92 9.64
CA ALA A 507 -9.02 -4.92 10.32
C ALA A 507 -10.52 -5.06 9.96
N ILE A 508 -10.84 -5.31 8.68
CA ILE A 508 -12.22 -5.56 8.24
C ILE A 508 -12.83 -6.79 8.95
N LEU A 509 -12.07 -7.86 9.16
CA LEU A 509 -12.56 -9.06 9.85
C LEU A 509 -12.87 -8.83 11.34
N GLU A 510 -12.21 -7.87 11.98
CA GLU A 510 -12.44 -7.52 13.37
C GLU A 510 -13.70 -6.65 13.54
N GLU A 511 -13.93 -5.73 12.60
CA GLU A 511 -15.06 -4.79 12.63
C GLU A 511 -16.38 -5.39 12.16
N GLN A 512 -16.34 -6.47 11.36
CA GLN A 512 -17.52 -7.03 10.74
C GLN A 512 -18.08 -8.27 11.42
N ALA A 513 -19.40 -8.39 11.35
CA ALA A 513 -20.09 -9.61 11.74
C ALA A 513 -19.69 -10.74 10.78
N TYR A 514 -19.28 -11.88 11.35
CA TYR A 514 -19.00 -13.08 10.59
C TYR A 514 -20.20 -13.53 9.75
N CYS A 515 -19.95 -13.95 8.50
CA CYS A 515 -20.79 -14.91 7.80
C CYS A 515 -21.18 -16.07 8.73
N LYS A 516 -22.42 -16.09 9.20
CA LYS A 516 -23.02 -17.23 9.90
C LYS A 516 -23.75 -18.08 8.86
N LYS A 517 -23.48 -19.39 8.85
CA LYS A 517 -24.26 -20.35 8.07
C LYS A 517 -25.63 -20.56 8.68
#